data_AF-T1EGZ2-F1
#
_entry.id   AF-T1EGZ2-F1
#
_cell.length_a   1.000
_cell.length_b   1.000
_cell.length_c   1.000
_cell.angle_alpha   90.00
_cell.angle_beta   90.00
_cell.angle_gamma   90.00
#
_symmetry.space_group_name_H-M   'P 1'
#
loop_
_entity.id
_entity.type
_entity.pdbx_description
1 polymer ?
#
loop_
_entity_poly.entity_id
_entity_poly.type
_entity_poly.pdbx_seq_one_letter_code
_entity_poly.pdbx_strand_id
1 'polypeptide(L)'
;TQPQQNVTFNPGDRAVLRCWVRNLGTKTLSWKRKDDGHPLTIGSHVFTSDVRVKVQSVGRLDEWRLIINDVQVADSGVYQCQVSSQRHLGTYQVLLYVKSSLHIHVTGTKYVLRDDVINLMCNVTANPHLPDDVNWFKDSKLIRYDSSR
;
A
#
# COMPACT_ATOMS: atom_id res chain seq x y z
N THR A 1 8.09 -14.64 -16.27
CA THR A 1 7.83 -13.70 -15.16
C THR A 1 6.76 -14.30 -14.28
N GLN A 2 7.01 -14.47 -12.98
CA GLN A 2 5.96 -14.92 -12.07
C GLN A 2 4.95 -13.76 -11.89
N PRO A 3 3.64 -14.03 -11.78
CA PRO A 3 2.64 -12.98 -11.63
C PRO A 3 2.90 -12.14 -10.38
N GLN A 4 2.67 -10.82 -10.50
CA GLN A 4 2.69 -9.90 -9.36
C GLN A 4 1.56 -10.29 -8.39
N GLN A 5 1.91 -10.53 -7.12
CA GLN A 5 0.92 -10.83 -6.09
C GLN A 5 0.41 -9.53 -5.47
N ASN A 6 -0.91 -9.36 -5.40
CA ASN A 6 -1.53 -8.23 -4.70
C ASN A 6 -2.10 -8.74 -3.37
N VAL A 7 -1.74 -8.08 -2.27
CA VAL A 7 -2.23 -8.41 -0.92
C VAL A 7 -2.73 -7.15 -0.22
N THR A 8 -3.82 -7.27 0.55
CA THR A 8 -4.42 -6.14 1.27
C THR A 8 -4.54 -6.45 2.75
N PHE A 9 -4.18 -5.50 3.61
CA PHE A 9 -4.24 -5.60 5.06
C PHE A 9 -4.89 -4.34 5.66
N ASN A 10 -5.46 -4.45 6.86
CA ASN A 10 -5.90 -3.27 7.61
C ASN A 10 -4.72 -2.70 8.40
N PRO A 11 -4.73 -1.41 8.74
CA PRO A 11 -3.73 -0.85 9.66
C PRO A 11 -3.69 -1.63 10.98
N GLY A 12 -2.49 -1.86 11.52
CA GLY A 12 -2.27 -2.65 12.73
C GLY A 12 -2.16 -4.17 12.50
N ASP A 13 -2.55 -4.67 11.32
CA ASP A 13 -2.41 -6.09 11.00
C ASP A 13 -0.94 -6.52 10.91
N ARG A 14 -0.72 -7.83 10.99
CA ARG A 14 0.55 -8.46 10.62
C ARG A 14 0.54 -8.86 9.15
N ALA A 15 1.19 -8.07 8.29
CA ALA A 15 1.34 -8.40 6.87
C ALA A 15 2.42 -9.47 6.65
N VAL A 16 2.15 -10.40 5.74
CA VAL A 16 3.08 -11.47 5.35
C VAL A 16 3.17 -11.53 3.84
N LEU A 17 4.27 -11.00 3.28
CA LEU A 17 4.58 -11.06 1.85
C LEU A 17 5.37 -12.34 1.57
N ARG A 18 4.96 -13.11 0.56
CA ARG A 18 5.48 -14.45 0.31
C ARG A 18 6.20 -14.50 -1.03
N CYS A 19 7.33 -15.19 -1.05
CA CYS A 19 8.10 -15.46 -2.25
C CYS A 19 8.49 -16.94 -2.26
N TRP A 20 8.19 -17.66 -3.35
CA TRP A 20 8.51 -19.08 -3.49
C TRP A 20 9.68 -19.25 -4.44
N VAL A 21 10.80 -19.78 -3.92
CA VAL A 21 12.04 -19.96 -4.69
C VAL A 21 12.56 -21.37 -4.48
N ARG A 22 12.34 -22.21 -5.50
CA ARG A 22 12.88 -23.57 -5.53
C ARG A 22 14.38 -23.56 -5.81
N ASN A 23 15.09 -24.56 -5.29
CA ASN A 23 16.52 -24.78 -5.58
C ASN A 23 17.39 -23.55 -5.30
N LEU A 24 17.17 -22.88 -4.16
CA LEU A 24 17.96 -21.71 -3.78
C LEU A 24 19.45 -22.06 -3.65
N GLY A 25 19.78 -23.26 -3.17
CA GLY A 25 21.16 -23.75 -3.08
C GLY A 25 22.05 -22.80 -2.28
N THR A 26 23.16 -22.35 -2.87
CA THR A 26 24.08 -21.36 -2.28
C THR A 26 23.72 -19.91 -2.61
N LYS A 27 22.62 -19.67 -3.34
CA LYS A 27 22.17 -18.32 -3.69
C LYS A 27 21.53 -17.66 -2.47
N THR A 28 21.54 -16.34 -2.47
CA THR A 28 20.90 -15.55 -1.42
C THR A 28 19.66 -14.85 -1.97
N LEU A 29 18.60 -14.86 -1.17
CA LEU A 29 17.37 -14.12 -1.43
C LEU A 29 17.38 -12.82 -0.63
N SER A 30 16.98 -11.71 -1.24
CA SER A 30 16.81 -10.43 -0.57
C SER A 30 15.41 -9.87 -0.77
N TRP A 31 14.89 -9.19 0.25
CA TRP A 31 13.70 -8.36 0.14
C TRP A 31 14.13 -6.90 0.09
N LYS A 32 13.49 -6.11 -0.77
CA LYS A 32 13.66 -4.66 -0.84
C LYS A 32 12.36 -3.97 -1.22
N ARG A 33 12.23 -2.69 -0.90
CA ARG A 33 11.18 -1.88 -1.54
C ARG A 33 11.62 -1.47 -2.94
N LYS A 34 10.66 -1.31 -3.86
CA LYS A 34 10.92 -0.98 -5.26
C LYS A 34 11.26 0.50 -5.48
N ASP A 35 10.70 1.37 -4.64
CA ASP A 35 10.80 2.83 -4.70
C ASP A 35 12.23 3.33 -4.44
N ASP A 36 12.82 2.92 -3.31
CA ASP A 36 14.17 3.35 -2.90
C ASP A 36 15.26 2.31 -3.22
N GLY A 37 14.86 1.07 -3.54
CA GLY A 37 15.78 -0.04 -3.83
C GLY A 37 16.61 -0.52 -2.63
N HIS A 38 16.42 0.03 -1.44
CA HIS A 38 17.20 -0.33 -0.26
C HIS A 38 16.80 -1.72 0.26
N PRO A 39 17.77 -2.58 0.59
CA PRO A 39 17.48 -3.91 1.09
C PRO A 39 16.82 -3.83 2.46
N LEU A 40 15.64 -4.42 2.58
CA LEU A 40 14.99 -4.68 3.87
C LEU A 40 15.65 -5.86 4.56
N THR A 41 15.95 -6.91 3.79
CA THR A 41 16.56 -8.15 4.30
C THR A 41 17.49 -8.77 3.25
N ILE A 42 18.53 -9.45 3.71
CA ILE A 42 19.40 -10.30 2.87
C ILE A 42 19.55 -11.63 3.60
N GLY A 43 19.05 -12.70 2.98
CA GLY A 43 18.87 -13.99 3.64
C GLY A 43 17.99 -13.84 4.88
N SER A 44 18.46 -14.37 6.01
CA SER A 44 17.81 -14.26 7.32
C SER A 44 18.12 -12.97 8.08
N HIS A 45 18.98 -12.09 7.53
CA HIS A 45 19.40 -10.87 8.19
C HIS A 45 18.53 -9.67 7.78
N VAL A 46 18.13 -8.85 8.75
CA VAL A 46 17.34 -7.61 8.53
C VAL A 46 18.29 -6.42 8.42
N PHE A 47 18.17 -5.64 7.35
CA PHE A 47 19.02 -4.49 7.02
C PHE A 47 18.35 -3.13 7.25
N THR A 48 17.04 -3.11 7.41
CA THR A 48 16.29 -1.91 7.78
C THR A 48 16.35 -1.64 9.28
N SER A 49 16.27 -0.37 9.68
CA SER A 49 16.10 0.05 11.08
C SER A 49 14.67 -0.14 11.60
N ASP A 50 13.71 -0.43 10.72
CA ASP A 50 12.33 -0.68 11.11
C ASP A 50 12.19 -2.01 11.86
N VAL A 51 12.01 -1.92 13.17
CA VAL A 51 11.92 -3.06 14.10
C VAL A 51 10.72 -3.99 13.83
N ARG A 52 9.70 -3.50 13.11
CA ARG A 52 8.49 -4.24 12.73
C ARG A 52 8.77 -5.27 11.64
N VAL A 53 9.84 -5.06 10.86
CA VAL A 53 10.23 -5.93 9.76
C VAL A 53 10.96 -7.17 10.28
N LYS A 54 10.50 -8.34 9.86
CA LYS A 54 11.12 -9.65 10.15
C LYS A 54 11.17 -10.49 8.87
N VAL A 55 12.08 -11.44 8.83
CA VAL A 55 12.17 -12.43 7.75
C VAL A 55 12.05 -13.84 8.32
N GLN A 56 11.34 -14.70 7.60
CA GLN A 56 11.21 -16.11 7.94
C GLN A 56 11.32 -16.96 6.68
N SER A 57 12.26 -17.91 6.66
CA SER A 57 12.29 -18.96 5.64
C SER A 57 11.57 -20.21 6.16
N VAL A 58 10.77 -20.82 5.30
CA VAL A 58 10.06 -22.07 5.56
C VAL A 58 10.57 -23.11 4.58
N GLY A 59 11.65 -23.80 4.99
CA GLY A 59 12.42 -24.69 4.11
C GLY A 59 11.59 -25.77 3.41
N ARG A 60 10.62 -26.39 4.10
CA ARG A 60 9.75 -27.42 3.50
C ARG A 60 8.86 -26.93 2.34
N LEU A 61 8.64 -25.60 2.23
CA LEU A 61 7.75 -24.98 1.26
C LEU A 61 8.50 -24.15 0.21
N ASP A 62 9.84 -24.13 0.25
CA ASP A 62 10.67 -23.23 -0.56
C ASP A 62 10.21 -21.75 -0.44
N GLU A 63 9.69 -21.39 0.73
CA GLU A 63 8.99 -20.12 0.94
C GLU A 63 9.81 -19.17 1.81
N TRP A 64 9.94 -17.93 1.33
CA TRP A 64 10.56 -16.82 2.04
C TRP A 64 9.52 -15.76 2.31
N ARG A 65 9.37 -15.42 3.59
CA ARG A 65 8.36 -14.50 4.08
C ARG A 65 9.01 -13.22 4.58
N LEU A 66 8.58 -12.09 4.05
CA LEU A 66 8.75 -10.79 4.68
C LEU A 66 7.54 -10.53 5.56
N ILE A 67 7.78 -10.29 6.84
CA ILE A 67 6.74 -10.02 7.83
C ILE A 67 6.87 -8.57 8.25
N ILE A 68 5.77 -7.83 8.24
CA ILE A 68 5.69 -6.47 8.77
C ILE A 68 4.58 -6.49 9.82
N ASN A 69 4.94 -6.34 11.09
CA ASN A 69 3.96 -6.23 12.17
C ASN A 69 3.42 -4.81 12.25
N ASP A 70 2.20 -4.62 12.75
CA ASP A 70 1.60 -3.29 12.97
C ASP A 70 1.71 -2.42 11.70
N VAL A 71 1.17 -2.92 10.58
CA VAL A 71 1.30 -2.23 9.29
C VAL A 71 0.59 -0.89 9.29
N GLN A 72 1.18 0.07 8.59
CA GLN A 72 0.69 1.43 8.44
C GLN A 72 0.37 1.72 6.97
N VAL A 73 -0.46 2.75 6.71
CA VAL A 73 -0.83 3.14 5.34
C VAL A 73 0.43 3.42 4.49
N ALA A 74 1.46 4.01 5.09
CA ALA A 74 2.77 4.27 4.48
C ALA A 74 3.59 3.02 4.12
N ASP A 75 3.18 1.84 4.60
CA ASP A 75 3.79 0.57 4.19
C ASP A 75 3.28 0.06 2.85
N SER A 76 2.22 0.67 2.32
CA SER A 76 1.70 0.36 0.99
C SER A 76 2.77 0.61 -0.08
N GLY A 77 2.90 -0.31 -1.02
CA GLY A 77 3.88 -0.20 -2.09
C GLY A 77 4.29 -1.53 -2.68
N VAL A 78 5.19 -1.47 -3.65
CA VAL A 78 5.73 -2.67 -4.31
C VAL A 78 7.01 -3.12 -3.60
N TYR A 79 7.00 -4.36 -3.13
CA TYR A 79 8.13 -5.05 -2.55
C TYR A 79 8.69 -6.04 -3.57
N GLN A 80 10.01 -6.18 -3.60
CA GLN A 80 10.71 -7.10 -4.48
C GLN A 80 11.45 -8.15 -3.69
N CYS A 81 11.21 -9.40 -4.03
CA CYS A 81 12.02 -10.55 -3.66
C CYS A 81 13.02 -10.81 -4.80
N GLN A 82 14.32 -10.68 -4.53
CA GLN A 82 15.38 -10.86 -5.51
C GLN A 82 16.25 -12.06 -5.15
N VAL A 83 16.59 -12.86 -6.16
CA VAL A 83 17.52 -13.99 -6.02
C VAL A 83 18.77 -13.68 -6.84
N SER A 84 19.89 -13.46 -6.14
CA SER A 84 21.18 -13.23 -6.80
C SER A 84 21.72 -14.57 -7.33
N SER A 85 21.88 -14.71 -8.64
CA SER A 85 22.62 -15.84 -9.24
C SER A 85 23.73 -15.33 -10.16
N GLN A 86 24.75 -16.16 -10.39
CA GLN A 86 25.91 -15.82 -11.22
C GLN A 86 25.57 -15.39 -12.66
N ARG A 87 24.40 -15.78 -13.19
CA ARG A 87 24.02 -15.48 -14.58
C ARG A 87 22.79 -14.57 -14.72
N HIS A 88 21.85 -14.63 -13.77
CA HIS A 88 20.59 -13.86 -13.85
C HIS A 88 20.07 -13.44 -12.47
N LEU A 89 19.38 -12.30 -12.40
CA LEU A 89 18.61 -11.85 -11.23
C LEU A 89 17.16 -12.26 -11.40
N GLY A 90 16.70 -13.25 -10.62
CA GLY A 90 15.28 -13.54 -10.51
C GLY A 90 14.62 -12.48 -9.62
N THR A 91 13.64 -11.73 -10.15
CA THR A 91 12.91 -10.71 -9.38
C THR A 91 11.42 -11.03 -9.37
N TYR A 92 10.83 -11.04 -8.18
CA TYR A 92 9.40 -11.28 -7.93
C TYR A 92 8.81 -10.09 -7.19
N GLN A 93 7.64 -9.62 -7.61
CA GLN A 93 7.02 -8.41 -7.06
C GLN A 93 5.75 -8.75 -6.29
N VAL A 94 5.62 -8.15 -5.11
CA VAL A 94 4.41 -8.21 -4.27
C VAL A 94 3.96 -6.78 -4.02
N LEU A 95 2.73 -6.45 -4.39
CA LEU A 95 2.10 -5.18 -4.09
C LEU A 95 1.31 -5.32 -2.79
N LEU A 96 1.77 -4.61 -1.77
CA LEU A 96 1.10 -4.48 -0.49
C LEU A 96 0.19 -3.25 -0.53
N TYR A 97 -1.09 -3.45 -0.25
CA TYR A 97 -2.04 -2.40 0.06
C TYR A 97 -2.38 -2.45 1.55
N VAL A 98 -2.26 -1.31 2.23
CA VAL A 98 -2.77 -1.13 3.59
C VAL A 98 -3.95 -0.18 3.51
N LYS A 99 -5.12 -0.64 3.95
CA LYS A 99 -6.36 0.14 3.87
C LYS A 99 -6.20 1.46 4.60
N SER A 100 -6.76 2.53 4.06
CA SER A 100 -6.92 3.78 4.81
C SER A 100 -8.39 3.97 5.16
N SER A 101 -8.62 4.58 6.33
CA SER A 101 -9.97 5.01 6.69
C SER A 101 -10.43 6.12 5.75
N LEU A 102 -11.76 6.22 5.58
CA LEU A 102 -12.37 7.32 4.83
C LEU A 102 -12.04 8.63 5.53
N HIS A 103 -11.31 9.51 4.86
CA HIS A 103 -11.03 10.85 5.34
C HIS A 103 -11.67 11.86 4.39
N ILE A 104 -12.58 12.67 4.93
CA ILE A 104 -13.35 13.68 4.20
C ILE A 104 -12.86 15.05 4.64
N HIS A 105 -12.45 15.86 3.68
CA HIS A 105 -12.01 17.22 3.93
C HIS A 105 -12.80 18.19 3.05
N VAL A 106 -13.55 19.09 3.68
CA VAL A 106 -14.37 20.10 3.00
C VAL A 106 -13.70 21.46 3.10
N THR A 107 -13.53 22.11 1.95
CA THR A 107 -12.96 23.46 1.83
C THR A 107 -13.83 24.34 0.96
N GLY A 108 -13.63 25.66 1.03
CA GLY A 108 -14.28 26.58 0.13
C GLY A 108 -14.73 27.85 0.82
N THR A 109 -15.78 28.45 0.26
CA THR A 109 -16.32 29.74 0.67
C THR A 109 -17.03 29.60 2.00
N LYS A 110 -16.61 30.38 3.01
CA LYS A 110 -17.20 30.35 4.35
C LYS A 110 -18.33 31.38 4.53
N TYR A 111 -18.20 32.53 3.88
CA TYR A 111 -19.14 33.64 3.97
C TYR A 111 -19.37 34.19 2.57
N VAL A 112 -20.62 34.54 2.27
CA VAL A 112 -21.05 35.15 1.02
C VAL A 112 -22.04 36.26 1.32
N LEU A 113 -22.17 37.24 0.41
CA LEU A 113 -23.29 38.16 0.46
C LEU A 113 -24.55 37.49 -0.11
N ARG A 114 -25.69 38.15 0.04
CA ARG A 114 -26.93 37.70 -0.55
C ARG A 114 -26.77 37.65 -2.07
N ASP A 115 -27.24 36.56 -2.68
CA ASP A 115 -27.24 36.29 -4.13
C ASP A 115 -25.86 35.99 -4.75
N ASP A 116 -24.80 35.93 -3.94
CA ASP A 116 -23.48 35.45 -4.35
C ASP A 116 -23.41 33.91 -4.42
N VAL A 117 -22.50 33.42 -5.25
CA VAL A 117 -22.25 31.98 -5.46
C VAL A 117 -21.32 31.44 -4.37
N ILE A 118 -21.68 30.29 -3.78
CA ILE A 118 -20.84 29.57 -2.83
C ILE A 118 -20.07 28.47 -3.58
N ASN A 119 -18.74 28.47 -3.48
CA ASN A 119 -17.90 27.37 -3.96
C ASN A 119 -17.48 26.48 -2.79
N LEU A 120 -17.86 25.20 -2.84
CA LEU A 120 -17.46 24.17 -1.88
C LEU A 120 -16.77 23.02 -2.61
N MET A 121 -15.68 22.52 -2.04
CA MET A 121 -14.91 21.39 -2.55
C MET A 121 -14.84 20.32 -1.47
N CYS A 122 -15.22 19.10 -1.83
CA CYS A 122 -15.10 17.91 -0.99
C CYS A 122 -13.96 17.06 -1.52
N ASN A 123 -12.88 16.95 -0.75
CA ASN A 123 -11.80 16.04 -1.05
C ASN A 123 -11.93 14.79 -0.19
N VAL A 124 -12.00 13.63 -0.83
CA VAL A 124 -12.20 12.34 -0.17
C VAL A 124 -11.01 11.45 -0.47
N THR A 125 -10.37 10.93 0.58
CA THR A 125 -9.26 10.00 0.46
C THR A 125 -9.62 8.68 1.14
N ALA A 126 -9.49 7.57 0.41
CA ALA A 126 -9.68 6.21 0.88
C ALA A 126 -8.84 5.24 0.03
N ASN A 127 -8.46 4.11 0.61
CA ASN A 127 -7.66 3.05 -0.03
C ASN A 127 -8.20 1.69 0.45
N PRO A 128 -8.45 0.70 -0.44
CA PRO A 128 -8.10 0.67 -1.87
C PRO A 128 -9.11 1.29 -2.83
N HIS A 129 -10.36 1.51 -2.39
CA HIS A 129 -11.40 2.08 -3.24
C HIS A 129 -11.86 3.42 -2.67
N LEU A 130 -11.91 4.43 -3.55
CA LEU A 130 -12.62 5.66 -3.29
C LEU A 130 -14.13 5.41 -3.35
N PRO A 131 -14.95 6.24 -2.68
CA PRO A 131 -16.39 6.11 -2.80
C PRO A 131 -16.83 6.35 -4.26
N ASP A 132 -17.80 5.55 -4.71
CA ASP A 132 -18.34 5.63 -6.06
C ASP A 132 -19.10 6.94 -6.30
N ASP A 133 -19.76 7.47 -5.27
CA ASP A 133 -20.55 8.70 -5.31
C ASP A 133 -20.27 9.62 -4.12
N VAL A 134 -20.23 10.93 -4.39
CA VAL A 134 -20.12 11.99 -3.38
C VAL A 134 -21.29 12.95 -3.56
N ASN A 135 -22.15 13.05 -2.53
CA ASN A 135 -23.36 13.86 -2.55
C ASN A 135 -23.31 14.95 -1.49
N TRP A 136 -23.81 16.14 -1.83
CA TRP A 136 -23.95 17.27 -0.91
C TRP A 136 -25.37 17.36 -0.36
N PHE A 137 -25.49 17.57 0.95
CA PHE A 137 -26.78 17.76 1.62
C PHE A 137 -26.75 19.03 2.45
N LYS A 138 -27.88 19.74 2.46
CA LYS A 138 -28.16 20.81 3.41
C LYS A 138 -29.52 20.55 4.04
N ASP A 139 -29.59 20.52 5.36
CA ASP A 139 -30.82 20.27 6.11
C ASP A 139 -31.55 18.99 5.63
N SER A 140 -30.78 17.92 5.39
CA SER A 140 -31.23 16.62 4.84
C SER A 140 -31.77 16.65 3.40
N LYS A 141 -31.72 17.79 2.71
CA LYS A 141 -32.10 17.92 1.31
C LYS A 141 -30.87 17.81 0.40
N LEU A 142 -30.95 16.94 -0.59
CA LEU A 142 -29.91 16.78 -1.61
C LEU A 142 -29.73 18.11 -2.37
N ILE A 143 -28.50 18.62 -2.39
CA ILE A 143 -28.11 19.74 -3.23
C ILE A 143 -27.73 19.17 -4.59
N ARG A 144 -28.48 19.56 -5.63
CA ARG A 144 -28.09 19.28 -7.01
C ARG A 144 -27.14 20.39 -7.46
N TYR A 145 -26.07 20.01 -8.14
CA TYR A 145 -25.21 20.99 -8.81
C TYR A 145 -26.05 21.75 -9.83
N ASP A 146 -26.15 23.07 -9.68
CA ASP A 146 -26.80 23.93 -10.66
C ASP A 146 -25.75 24.35 -11.69
N SER A 147 -25.76 23.72 -12.86
CA SER A 147 -24.85 24.03 -13.96
C SER A 147 -25.30 25.23 -14.80
N SER A 148 -26.31 25.99 -14.38
CA SER A 148 -26.96 27.01 -15.21
C SER A 148 -26.41 28.44 -15.07
N ARG A 149 -25.20 28.62 -14.54
CA ARG A 149 -24.47 29.89 -14.59
C ARG A 149 -22.98 29.70 -14.87
#